data_AF-A0A9D8PN35-F1
#
_entry.id   AF-A0A9D8PN35-F1
#
_cell.length_a   1.000
_cell.length_b   1.000
_cell.length_c   1.000
_cell.angle_alpha   90.00
_cell.angle_beta   90.00
_cell.angle_gamma   90.00
#
_symmetry.space_group_name_H-M   'P 1'
#
loop_
_entity.id
_entity.type
_entity.pdbx_description
1 polymer ?
#
loop_
_entity_poly.entity_id
_entity_poly.type
_entity_poly.pdbx_seq_one_letter_code
_entity_poly.pdbx_strand_id
1 'polypeptide(L)'
;MKLQAGQIIAVDWRRDPVDPRQVPHPPEPNKLRPGVVLQPTSTNGCTKESHLLPQSLTCEAKTRITAATDSRITPAELRQVRQLVVLAIGGIS
;
A
#
# COMPACT_ATOMS: atom_id res chain seq x y z
N MET A 1 15.01 -12.73 1.49
CA MET A 1 13.54 -12.65 1.60
C MET A 1 12.91 -12.64 0.20
N LYS A 2 11.93 -13.53 -0.05
CA LYS A 2 11.16 -13.56 -1.31
C LYS A 2 9.83 -12.85 -1.09
N LEU A 3 9.60 -11.75 -1.78
CA LEU A 3 8.32 -11.01 -1.76
C LEU A 3 7.46 -11.45 -2.95
N GLN A 4 6.15 -11.43 -2.76
CA GLN A 4 5.18 -11.77 -3.80
C GLN A 4 4.20 -10.62 -4.03
N ALA A 5 3.73 -10.46 -5.27
CA ALA A 5 2.70 -9.48 -5.58
C ALA A 5 1.42 -9.76 -4.77
N GLY A 6 0.83 -8.71 -4.21
CA GLY A 6 -0.36 -8.80 -3.35
C GLY A 6 -0.06 -9.14 -1.89
N GLN A 7 1.20 -9.33 -1.50
CA GLN A 7 1.58 -9.45 -0.10
C GLN A 7 1.54 -8.09 0.59
N ILE A 8 0.98 -8.05 1.79
CA ILE A 8 0.96 -6.85 2.65
C ILE A 8 2.16 -6.95 3.61
N ILE A 9 2.99 -5.91 3.63
CA ILE A 9 4.18 -5.82 4.46
C ILE A 9 4.21 -4.49 5.18
N ALA A 10 4.83 -4.44 6.36
CA ALA A 10 5.11 -3.19 7.04
C ALA A 10 6.47 -2.66 6.59
N VAL A 11 6.51 -1.39 6.21
CA VAL A 11 7.73 -0.69 5.80
C VAL A 11 7.89 0.61 6.57
N ASP A 12 9.13 0.96 6.87
CA ASP A 12 9.46 2.32 7.28
C ASP A 12 9.53 3.21 6.04
N TRP A 13 8.38 3.77 5.70
CA TRP A 13 8.20 4.69 4.56
C TRP A 13 8.85 6.06 4.81
N ARG A 14 9.42 6.30 6.00
CA ARG A 14 9.92 7.63 6.32
C ARG A 14 11.22 7.93 5.56
N ARG A 15 11.32 9.13 4.96
CA ARG A 15 12.56 9.56 4.28
C ARG A 15 13.75 9.55 5.23
N ASP A 16 13.60 10.17 6.40
CA ASP A 16 14.61 10.26 7.44
C ASP A 16 13.94 10.22 8.83
N PRO A 17 14.21 9.18 9.65
CA PRO A 17 13.60 9.04 10.97
C PRO A 17 13.94 10.19 11.94
N VAL A 18 14.93 11.02 11.63
CA VAL A 18 15.40 12.12 12.47
C VAL A 18 15.01 13.51 11.91
N ASP A 19 14.40 13.60 10.71
CA ASP A 19 14.02 14.91 10.14
C ASP A 19 12.77 15.46 10.86
N PRO A 20 12.88 16.57 11.62
CA PRO A 20 11.78 17.14 12.38
C PRO A 20 10.68 17.74 11.48
N ARG A 21 10.95 17.96 10.18
CA ARG A 21 9.96 18.43 9.20
C ARG A 21 9.13 17.29 8.63
N GLN A 22 9.51 16.05 8.91
CA GLN A 22 8.81 14.91 8.38
C GLN A 22 7.50 14.69 9.14
N VAL A 23 6.39 14.71 8.41
CA VAL A 23 5.06 14.47 9.00
C VAL A 23 5.04 13.01 9.51
N PRO A 24 4.71 12.78 10.80
CA PRO A 24 4.82 11.46 11.42
C PRO A 24 3.84 10.43 10.83
N HIS A 25 2.78 10.91 10.18
CA HIS A 25 1.75 10.10 9.53
C HIS A 25 1.52 10.59 8.10
N PRO A 26 1.24 9.70 7.13
CA PRO A 26 0.77 10.15 5.83
C PRO A 26 -0.53 10.95 6.03
N PRO A 27 -0.78 11.99 5.21
CA PRO A 27 -2.06 12.68 5.24
C PRO A 27 -3.19 11.66 5.04
N GLU A 28 -4.34 11.88 5.68
CA GLU A 28 -5.47 10.98 5.50
C GLU A 28 -5.80 10.85 4.01
N PRO A 29 -6.04 9.63 3.52
CA PRO A 29 -6.36 9.42 2.13
C PRO A 29 -7.63 10.18 1.77
N ASN A 30 -7.59 10.95 0.67
CA ASN A 30 -8.82 11.50 0.12
C ASN A 30 -9.69 10.34 -0.38
N LYS A 31 -10.76 10.04 0.36
CA LYS A 31 -11.70 8.94 0.08
C LYS A 31 -12.47 9.11 -1.24
N LEU A 32 -12.40 10.28 -1.86
CA LEU A 32 -13.01 10.57 -3.16
C LEU A 32 -12.11 10.13 -4.34
N ARG A 33 -10.82 9.84 -4.08
CA ARG A 33 -9.90 9.36 -5.12
C ARG A 33 -10.14 7.86 -5.38
N PRO A 34 -10.02 7.39 -6.62
CA PRO A 34 -10.11 5.97 -6.94
C PRO A 34 -9.09 5.17 -6.12
N GLY A 35 -9.59 4.16 -5.40
CA GLY A 35 -8.79 3.26 -4.56
C GLY A 35 -9.50 1.93 -4.40
N VAL A 36 -8.82 0.95 -3.80
CA VAL A 36 -9.42 -0.34 -3.43
C VAL A 36 -9.62 -0.38 -1.93
N VAL A 37 -10.87 -0.54 -1.52
CA VAL A 37 -11.23 -0.69 -0.10
C VAL A 37 -10.94 -2.12 0.33
N LEU A 38 -10.13 -2.26 1.37
CA LEU A 38 -9.86 -3.52 2.05
C LEU A 38 -10.67 -3.55 3.35
N GLN A 39 -11.69 -4.42 3.38
CA GLN A 39 -12.38 -4.76 4.62
C GLN A 39 -11.49 -5.68 5.47
N PRO A 40 -11.53 -5.60 6.81
CA PRO A 40 -10.81 -6.52 7.68
C PRO A 40 -11.14 -7.98 7.35
N THR A 41 -10.11 -8.78 7.06
CA THR A 41 -10.27 -10.24 6.90
C THR A 41 -9.16 -10.97 7.66
N SER A 42 -9.38 -12.25 7.92
CA SER A 42 -8.35 -13.11 8.52
C SER A 42 -7.10 -13.27 7.66
N THR A 43 -7.18 -12.96 6.36
CA THR A 43 -6.09 -13.16 5.41
C THR A 43 -5.29 -11.90 5.11
N ASN A 44 -5.85 -10.71 5.34
CA ASN A 44 -5.17 -9.44 5.01
C ASN A 44 -4.55 -8.74 6.23
N GLY A 45 -4.77 -9.25 7.44
CA GLY A 45 -4.16 -8.73 8.67
C GLY A 45 -4.57 -7.30 9.03
N CYS A 46 -5.57 -6.73 8.33
CA CYS A 46 -6.09 -5.41 8.61
C CYS A 46 -7.11 -5.50 9.76
N THR A 47 -6.96 -4.67 10.79
CA THR A 47 -7.88 -4.61 11.94
C THR A 47 -9.04 -3.63 11.72
N LYS A 48 -8.93 -2.77 10.72
CA LYS A 48 -9.92 -1.77 10.33
C LYS A 48 -9.99 -1.64 8.81
N GLU A 49 -11.07 -1.04 8.32
CA GLU A 49 -11.17 -0.68 6.91
C GLU A 49 -9.93 0.12 6.50
N SER A 50 -9.28 -0.36 5.44
CA SER A 50 -8.04 0.17 4.92
C SER A 50 -8.18 0.40 3.42
N HIS A 51 -7.37 1.28 2.86
CA HIS A 51 -7.49 1.67 1.46
C HIS A 51 -6.15 1.51 0.76
N LEU A 52 -6.14 0.83 -0.39
CA LEU A 52 -4.99 0.79 -1.28
C LEU A 52 -5.03 2.02 -2.20
N LEU A 53 -3.93 2.76 -2.23
CA LEU A 53 -3.81 4.07 -2.86
C LEU A 53 -2.83 4.03 -4.04
N PRO A 54 -3.32 3.80 -5.28
CA PRO A 54 -2.48 3.74 -6.48
C PRO A 54 -1.63 5.00 -6.69
N GLN A 55 -2.17 6.18 -6.34
CA GLN A 55 -1.48 7.46 -6.45
C GLN A 55 -0.28 7.63 -5.51
N SER A 56 -0.13 6.75 -4.51
CA SER A 56 0.97 6.77 -3.54
C SER A 56 1.99 5.66 -3.81
N LEU A 57 2.05 5.15 -5.05
CA LEU A 57 3.02 4.15 -5.46
C LEU A 57 4.45 4.71 -5.37
N THR A 58 5.31 4.05 -4.59
CA THR A 58 6.73 4.37 -4.47
C THR A 58 7.60 3.13 -4.68
N CYS A 59 8.86 3.34 -5.07
CA CYS A 59 9.88 2.30 -5.06
C CYS A 59 10.64 2.37 -3.73
N GLU A 60 10.63 1.29 -2.96
CA GLU A 60 11.29 1.22 -1.64
C GLU A 60 12.40 0.16 -1.60
N ALA A 61 13.43 0.43 -0.79
CA ALA A 61 14.51 -0.51 -0.55
C ALA A 61 14.06 -1.65 0.39
N LYS A 62 14.49 -2.89 0.11
CA LYS A 62 14.17 -4.06 0.96
C LYS A 62 14.64 -3.91 2.41
N THR A 63 15.66 -3.09 2.65
CA THR A 63 16.19 -2.77 3.97
C THR A 63 15.21 -1.97 4.84
N ARG A 64 14.20 -1.32 4.24
CA ARG A 64 13.16 -0.56 4.95
C ARG A 64 11.99 -1.43 5.43
N ILE A 65 12.00 -2.72 5.15
CA ILE A 65 10.92 -3.62 5.56
C ILE A 65 11.07 -3.93 7.04
N THR A 66 10.09 -3.53 7.84
CA THR A 66 10.11 -3.71 9.30
C THR A 66 9.42 -4.99 9.73
N ALA A 67 8.38 -5.43 8.99
CA ALA A 67 7.74 -6.72 9.21
C ALA A 67 7.29 -7.34 7.88
N ALA A 68 7.78 -8.55 7.60
CA ALA A 68 7.23 -9.39 6.56
C ALA A 68 6.09 -10.21 7.15
N THR A 69 4.89 -10.05 6.60
CA THR A 69 3.70 -10.80 7.06
C THR A 69 3.24 -11.76 5.97
N ASP A 70 2.55 -12.83 6.36
CA ASP A 70 1.87 -13.71 5.41
C ASP A 70 0.52 -13.14 4.92
N SER A 71 0.19 -11.92 5.35
CA SER A 71 -1.04 -11.24 4.96
C SER A 71 -1.04 -10.92 3.47
N ARG A 72 -2.19 -11.12 2.84
CA ARG A 72 -2.36 -10.94 1.40
C ARG A 72 -3.71 -10.35 1.06
N ILE A 73 -3.72 -9.57 -0.01
CA ILE A 73 -4.94 -9.21 -0.72
C ILE A 73 -5.35 -10.35 -1.66
N THR A 74 -6.63 -10.40 -1.98
CA THR A 74 -7.17 -11.38 -2.92
C THR A 74 -6.66 -11.13 -4.35
N PRO A 75 -6.69 -12.15 -5.22
CA PRO A 75 -6.35 -11.97 -6.63
C PRO A 75 -7.26 -10.96 -7.35
N ALA A 76 -8.50 -10.79 -6.91
CA ALA A 76 -9.44 -9.82 -7.47
C ALA A 76 -9.04 -8.38 -7.11
N GLU A 77 -8.77 -8.12 -5.83
CA GLU A 77 -8.26 -6.82 -5.36
C GLU A 77 -6.93 -6.47 -6.03
N LEU A 78 -6.02 -7.43 -6.20
CA LEU A 78 -4.75 -7.21 -6.89
C LEU A 78 -4.95 -6.81 -8.36
N ARG A 79 -5.92 -7.41 -9.07
CA ARG A 79 -6.25 -7.00 -10.44
C ARG A 79 -6.80 -5.58 -10.48
N GLN A 80 -7.70 -5.25 -9.56
CA GLN A 80 -8.29 -3.91 -9.47
C GLN A 80 -7.22 -2.84 -9.18
N VAL A 81 -6.32 -3.09 -8.23
CA VAL A 81 -5.19 -2.18 -7.94
C VAL A 81 -4.33 -1.96 -9.18
N ARG A 82 -4.00 -3.03 -9.93
CA ARG A 82 -3.21 -2.90 -11.16
C ARG A 82 -3.89 -2.02 -12.21
N GLN A 83 -5.19 -2.17 -12.41
CA GLN A 83 -5.96 -1.32 -13.31
C GLN A 83 -5.90 0.15 -12.87
N LEU A 84 -6.09 0.42 -11.58
CA LEU A 84 -6.01 1.77 -11.06
C LEU A 84 -4.59 2.36 -11.13
N VAL A 85 -3.55 1.54 -10.96
CA VAL A 85 -2.15 1.97 -11.14
C VAL A 85 -1.90 2.41 -12.59
N VAL A 86 -2.40 1.66 -13.58
CA VAL A 86 -2.31 2.04 -15.00
C VAL A 86 -2.93 3.42 -15.23
N LEU A 87 -4.13 3.65 -14.68
CA LEU A 87 -4.79 4.96 -14.78
C LEU A 87 -3.99 6.06 -14.06
N ALA A 88 -3.45 5.78 -12.87
CA ALA A 88 -2.71 6.74 -12.06
C ALA A 88 -1.41 7.22 -12.73
N ILE A 89 -0.76 6.37 -13.54
CA ILE A 89 0.45 6.72 -14.30
C ILE A 89 0.15 7.28 -15.69
N GLY A 90 -1.13 7.50 -16.03
CA GLY A 90 -1.55 8.02 -17.34
C GLY A 90 -1.56 6.97 -18.45
N GLY A 91 -1.52 5.68 -18.11
CA GLY A 91 -1.73 4.60 -19.06
C GLY A 91 -3.20 4.53 -19.48
N ILE A 92 -3.42 4.30 -20.77
CA ILE A 92 -4.75 4.05 -21.34
C ILE A 92 -4.90 2.53 -21.41
N SER A 93 -5.96 1.99 -20.80
CA SER A 93 -6.23 0.55 -20.75
C SER A 93 -7.30 0.13 -21.75
#